data_AF-A0A962HBB6-F1
#
_entry.id   AF-A0A962HBB6-F1
#
_cell.length_a   1.000
_cell.length_b   1.000
_cell.length_c   1.000
_cell.angle_alpha   90.00
_cell.angle_beta   90.00
_cell.angle_gamma   90.00
#
_symmetry.space_group_name_H-M   'P 1'
#
loop_
_entity.id
_entity.type
_entity.pdbx_description
1 polymer ?
#
loop_
_entity_poly.entity_id
_entity_poly.type
_entity_poly.pdbx_seq_one_letter_code
_entity_poly.pdbx_strand_id
1 'polypeptide(L)'
;GQVEAMDSGQPLITAFQQPNGYLFGLSGKQEDAVYSLDGGSSWLKVQRPQRTHIGGQLSEICPPYVVDKNRVMLVGPKLTRDSRKRIKASSQPYLLESTKPKDRFSWKALRVMPATCYELLSGISTDQALFLRCRNQAILRSADQGEHWHIDRHPSAGDQPIVNQKTL
;
A
#
# COMPACT_ATOMS: atom_id res chain seq x y z
N GLY A 1 19.68 14.01 -5.40
CA GLY A 1 18.60 14.13 -6.39
C GLY A 1 17.75 15.30 -5.99
N GLN A 2 17.50 16.24 -6.90
CA GLN A 2 16.72 17.44 -6.63
C GLN A 2 15.25 17.03 -6.36
N VAL A 3 14.72 17.43 -5.21
CA VAL A 3 13.33 17.16 -4.83
C VAL A 3 12.48 18.22 -5.51
N GLU A 4 11.85 17.89 -6.64
CA GLU A 4 10.74 18.70 -7.15
C GLU A 4 9.60 18.60 -6.14
N ALA A 5 9.38 19.69 -5.41
CA ALA A 5 8.22 19.91 -4.57
C ALA A 5 6.95 19.86 -5.45
N MET A 6 5.82 19.50 -4.86
CA MET A 6 4.53 19.69 -5.51
C MET A 6 4.44 21.10 -6.11
N ASP A 7 3.94 21.16 -7.34
CA ASP A 7 3.63 22.44 -7.98
C ASP A 7 2.70 23.23 -7.06
N SER A 8 3.13 24.42 -6.67
CA SER A 8 2.72 25.16 -5.46
C SER A 8 1.23 25.53 -5.32
N GLY A 9 0.36 25.05 -6.21
CA GLY A 9 -1.06 25.38 -6.26
C GLY A 9 -2.05 24.23 -6.04
N GLN A 10 -1.62 22.97 -5.90
CA GLN A 10 -2.57 21.87 -5.65
C GLN A 10 -2.80 21.65 -4.15
N PRO A 11 -4.04 21.79 -3.65
CA PRO A 11 -4.33 21.54 -2.25
C PRO A 11 -4.16 20.05 -1.92
N LEU A 12 -3.57 19.79 -0.77
CA LEU A 12 -3.61 18.48 -0.12
C LEU A 12 -5.05 18.25 0.38
N ILE A 13 -5.68 17.18 -0.09
CA ILE A 13 -7.07 16.85 0.27
C ILE A 13 -7.11 16.19 1.64
N THR A 14 -6.23 15.22 1.83
CA THR A 14 -6.08 14.47 3.08
C THR A 14 -4.64 14.02 3.22
N ALA A 15 -4.19 13.92 4.46
CA ALA A 15 -2.97 13.22 4.81
C ALA A 15 -3.14 12.47 6.12
N PHE A 16 -2.39 11.39 6.25
CA PHE A 16 -2.27 10.66 7.50
C PHE A 16 -0.81 10.31 7.74
N GLN A 17 -0.49 10.17 9.02
CA GLN A 17 0.83 9.77 9.46
C GLN A 17 0.89 8.25 9.57
N GLN A 18 1.94 7.66 9.01
CA GLN A 18 2.29 6.26 9.17
C GLN A 18 3.01 6.04 10.50
N PRO A 19 3.01 4.82 11.07
CA PRO A 19 3.70 4.53 12.33
C PRO A 19 5.21 4.84 12.35
N ASN A 20 5.88 4.86 11.19
CA ASN A 20 7.29 5.25 11.07
C ASN A 20 7.51 6.77 10.95
N GLY A 21 6.46 7.58 11.10
CA GLY A 21 6.51 9.04 11.13
C GLY A 21 6.34 9.72 9.77
N TYR A 22 6.43 8.97 8.65
CA TYR A 22 6.19 9.52 7.32
C TYR A 22 4.73 9.88 7.11
N LEU A 23 4.48 10.85 6.23
CA LEU A 23 3.12 11.23 5.85
C LEU A 23 2.81 10.66 4.47
N PHE A 24 1.59 10.17 4.32
CA PHE A 24 0.99 9.93 3.01
C PHE A 24 -0.19 10.87 2.83
N GLY A 25 -0.42 11.32 1.61
CA GLY A 25 -1.59 12.12 1.30
C GLY A 25 -2.05 12.01 -0.14
N LEU A 26 -3.18 12.65 -0.40
CA LEU A 26 -3.80 12.75 -1.71
C LEU A 26 -3.86 14.21 -2.11
N SER A 27 -3.39 14.52 -3.32
CA SER A 27 -3.40 15.88 -3.86
C SER A 27 -4.33 16.00 -5.07
N GLY A 28 -5.09 17.10 -5.13
CA GLY A 28 -5.78 17.58 -6.33
C GLY A 28 -6.94 16.72 -6.86
N LYS A 29 -7.55 17.19 -7.96
CA LYS A 29 -8.75 16.60 -8.61
C LYS A 29 -8.55 15.18 -9.19
N GLN A 30 -7.31 14.72 -9.32
CA GLN A 30 -6.95 13.42 -9.89
C GLN A 30 -6.44 12.42 -8.84
N GLU A 31 -6.51 12.79 -7.55
CA GLU A 31 -6.12 11.91 -6.45
C GLU A 31 -4.68 11.38 -6.61
N ASP A 32 -3.77 12.31 -6.95
CA ASP A 32 -2.34 12.04 -7.02
C ASP A 32 -1.89 11.61 -5.62
N ALA A 33 -1.33 10.41 -5.53
CA ALA A 33 -0.75 9.89 -4.30
C ALA A 33 0.57 10.61 -4.04
N VAL A 34 0.73 11.19 -2.85
CA VAL A 34 1.94 11.91 -2.44
C VAL A 34 2.41 11.42 -1.07
N TYR A 35 3.70 11.58 -0.78
CA TYR A 35 4.24 11.30 0.54
C TYR A 35 5.26 12.34 0.97
N SER A 36 5.45 12.48 2.27
CA SER A 36 6.43 13.38 2.88
C SER A 36 7.33 12.61 3.84
N LEU A 37 8.62 12.91 3.76
CA LEU A 37 9.67 12.35 4.61
C LEU A 37 10.08 13.30 5.74
N ASP A 38 9.60 14.55 5.71
CA ASP A 38 10.06 15.69 6.51
C ASP A 38 8.89 16.40 7.21
N GLY A 39 7.90 15.61 7.65
CA GLY A 39 6.77 16.10 8.44
C GLY A 39 5.84 17.04 7.67
N GLY A 40 5.81 16.95 6.34
CA GLY A 40 4.94 17.75 5.47
C GLY A 40 5.60 19.00 4.89
N SER A 41 6.90 19.22 5.15
CA SER A 41 7.64 20.36 4.61
C SER A 41 7.82 20.25 3.09
N SER A 42 7.99 19.02 2.58
CA SER A 42 8.01 18.70 1.16
C SER A 42 7.20 17.43 0.85
N TRP A 43 6.67 17.37 -0.37
CA TRP A 43 5.81 16.29 -0.83
C TRP A 43 6.31 15.71 -2.16
N LEU A 44 6.44 14.39 -2.20
CA LEU A 44 6.92 13.61 -3.32
C LEU A 44 5.76 12.86 -3.97
N LYS A 45 5.62 13.00 -5.29
CA LYS A 45 4.60 12.28 -6.06
C LYS A 45 4.92 10.78 -6.17
N VAL A 46 3.86 9.96 -6.11
CA VAL A 46 3.88 8.51 -6.35
C VAL A 46 3.09 8.23 -7.62
N GLN A 47 3.78 7.83 -8.68
CA GLN A 47 3.16 7.41 -9.92
C GLN A 47 2.74 5.95 -9.83
N ARG A 48 1.52 5.74 -9.35
CA ARG A 48 0.94 4.42 -9.10
C ARG A 48 0.78 3.62 -10.40
N PRO A 49 0.92 2.29 -10.34
CA PRO A 49 0.61 1.40 -11.45
C PRO A 49 -0.91 1.20 -11.54
N GLN A 50 -1.65 2.24 -11.93
CA GLN A 50 -3.10 2.13 -12.14
C GLN A 50 -3.42 1.72 -13.58
N ARG A 51 -4.54 1.02 -13.79
CA ARG A 51 -5.25 1.00 -15.08
C ARG A 51 -6.52 1.81 -14.86
N THR A 52 -6.75 2.82 -15.69
CA THR A 52 -7.86 3.76 -15.52
C THR A 52 -9.23 3.09 -15.55
N HIS A 53 -9.38 1.89 -16.14
CA HIS A 53 -10.65 1.15 -16.10
C HIS A 53 -10.40 -0.36 -16.25
N ILE A 54 -10.70 -1.15 -15.22
CA ILE A 54 -11.14 -2.55 -15.39
C ILE A 54 -12.49 -2.65 -14.70
N GLY A 55 -13.57 -2.76 -15.47
CA GLY A 55 -14.88 -3.23 -14.98
C GLY A 55 -15.65 -2.32 -14.02
N GLY A 56 -15.37 -1.02 -13.96
CA GLY A 56 -16.22 -0.05 -13.23
C GLY A 56 -16.14 -0.09 -11.70
N GLN A 57 -15.28 -0.94 -11.12
CA GLN A 57 -15.06 -1.03 -9.67
C GLN A 57 -13.56 -1.01 -9.34
N LEU A 58 -12.85 0.05 -9.71
CA LEU A 58 -11.56 0.36 -9.09
C LEU A 58 -11.47 1.86 -8.90
N SER A 59 -11.45 2.32 -7.65
CA SER A 59 -10.48 3.32 -7.17
C SER A 59 -10.74 3.64 -5.70
N GLU A 60 -10.80 2.64 -4.81
CA GLU A 60 -10.32 2.95 -3.47
C GLU A 60 -8.81 3.11 -3.62
N ILE A 61 -8.35 4.35 -3.42
CA ILE A 61 -6.94 4.65 -3.45
C ILE A 61 -6.29 3.85 -2.35
N CYS A 62 -5.62 2.78 -2.72
CA CYS A 62 -4.84 2.00 -1.79
C CYS A 62 -3.61 2.83 -1.46
N PRO A 63 -3.48 3.33 -0.22
CA PRO A 63 -2.33 4.13 0.12
C PRO A 63 -1.06 3.26 0.05
N PRO A 64 0.04 3.79 -0.50
CA PRO A 64 1.33 3.14 -0.35
C PRO A 64 1.76 3.15 1.11
N TYR A 65 2.64 2.22 1.44
CA TYR A 65 3.44 2.24 2.65
C TYR A 65 4.85 2.73 2.28
N VAL A 66 5.24 3.90 2.80
CA VAL A 66 6.63 4.37 2.69
C VAL A 66 7.45 3.61 3.71
N VAL A 67 8.39 2.78 3.24
CA VAL A 67 9.25 1.99 4.13
C VAL A 67 10.41 2.84 4.60
N ASP A 68 11.02 3.57 3.66
CA ASP A 68 12.14 4.47 3.91
C ASP A 68 12.25 5.50 2.77
N LYS A 69 13.23 6.41 2.86
CA LYS A 69 13.47 7.48 1.87
C LYS A 69 13.62 7.00 0.42
N ASN A 70 13.97 5.73 0.23
CA ASN A 70 14.29 5.14 -1.06
C ASN A 70 13.33 4.01 -1.42
N ARG A 71 12.28 3.73 -0.63
CA ARG A 71 11.47 2.54 -0.84
C ARG A 71 10.02 2.78 -0.47
N VAL A 72 9.15 2.50 -1.44
CA VAL A 72 7.70 2.60 -1.31
C VAL A 72 7.07 1.28 -1.75
N MET A 73 6.09 0.81 -0.99
CA MET A 73 5.34 -0.40 -1.27
C MET A 73 3.86 -0.09 -1.47
N LEU A 74 3.17 -0.85 -2.32
CA LEU A 74 1.71 -0.80 -2.45
C LEU A 74 1.17 -2.12 -2.99
N VAL A 75 -0.14 -2.30 -2.94
CA VAL A 75 -0.81 -3.39 -3.65
C VAL A 75 -1.49 -2.87 -4.90
N GLY A 76 -1.28 -3.56 -6.02
CA GLY A 76 -1.83 -3.17 -7.31
C GLY A 76 -1.47 -4.11 -8.45
N PRO A 77 -1.97 -3.85 -9.66
CA PRO A 77 -1.61 -4.66 -10.82
C PRO A 77 -0.18 -4.38 -11.25
N LYS A 78 0.53 -5.42 -11.69
CA LYS A 78 1.82 -5.25 -12.37
C LYS A 78 1.58 -4.70 -13.77
N LEU A 79 2.23 -3.60 -14.11
CA LEU A 79 2.20 -3.05 -15.46
C LEU A 79 3.38 -3.57 -16.28
N THR A 80 3.12 -3.98 -17.51
CA THR A 80 4.15 -4.36 -18.49
C THR A 80 3.90 -3.64 -19.81
N ARG A 81 4.94 -3.44 -20.61
CA ARG A 81 4.83 -2.97 -22.00
C ARG A 81 5.09 -4.13 -22.93
N ASP A 82 4.19 -4.35 -23.89
CA ASP A 82 4.44 -5.34 -24.95
C ASP A 82 5.38 -4.77 -26.04
N SER A 83 5.75 -5.61 -27.01
CA SER A 83 6.61 -5.22 -28.14
C SER A 83 6.05 -4.08 -29.00
N ARG A 84 4.73 -3.80 -28.90
CA ARG A 84 4.05 -2.68 -29.58
C ARG A 84 3.87 -1.47 -28.66
N LYS A 85 4.59 -1.41 -27.54
CA LYS A 85 4.51 -0.36 -26.52
C LYS A 85 3.11 -0.23 -25.88
N ARG A 86 2.25 -1.23 -26.00
CA ARG A 86 0.93 -1.22 -25.33
C ARG A 86 1.12 -1.58 -23.86
N ILE A 87 0.46 -0.83 -22.99
CA ILE A 87 0.48 -1.10 -21.54
C ILE A 87 -0.52 -2.21 -21.24
N LYS A 88 -0.04 -3.29 -20.61
CA LYS A 88 -0.85 -4.38 -20.10
C LYS A 88 -0.77 -4.40 -18.58
N ALA A 89 -1.91 -4.57 -17.92
CA ALA A 89 -1.99 -4.83 -16.49
C ALA A 89 -2.14 -6.34 -16.25
N SER A 90 -1.54 -6.86 -15.19
CA SER A 90 -1.83 -8.21 -14.73
C SER A 90 -3.28 -8.36 -14.30
N SER A 91 -3.82 -9.58 -14.42
CA SER A 91 -5.17 -9.93 -13.94
C SER A 91 -5.23 -10.08 -12.41
N GLN A 92 -4.10 -10.42 -11.78
CA GLN A 92 -3.97 -10.55 -10.34
C GLN A 92 -3.25 -9.33 -9.74
N PRO A 93 -3.59 -8.94 -8.51
CA PRO A 93 -2.83 -7.95 -7.75
C PRO A 93 -1.49 -8.52 -7.28
N TYR A 94 -0.53 -7.63 -7.08
CA TYR A 94 0.78 -7.93 -6.54
C TYR A 94 1.11 -6.96 -5.41
N LEU A 95 1.95 -7.42 -4.48
CA LEU A 95 2.75 -6.53 -3.67
C LEU A 95 3.84 -5.97 -4.55
N LEU A 96 3.82 -4.65 -4.71
CA LEU A 96 4.72 -3.91 -5.58
C LEU A 96 5.65 -3.07 -4.71
N GLU A 97 6.91 -2.98 -5.12
CA GLU A 97 7.94 -2.17 -4.51
C GLU A 97 8.58 -1.28 -5.57
N SER A 98 8.87 -0.02 -5.23
CA SER A 98 9.66 0.85 -6.09
C SER A 98 10.66 1.66 -5.27
N THR A 99 11.86 1.81 -5.82
CA THR A 99 12.88 2.76 -5.36
C THR A 99 12.89 4.06 -6.16
N LYS A 100 12.02 4.16 -7.17
CA LYS A 100 11.82 5.33 -8.02
C LYS A 100 10.31 5.57 -8.16
N PRO A 101 9.59 5.87 -7.06
CA PRO A 101 8.12 5.91 -7.06
C PRO A 101 7.52 6.94 -8.04
N LYS A 102 8.32 7.88 -8.56
CA LYS A 102 7.94 8.80 -9.64
C LYS A 102 7.83 8.13 -11.03
N ASP A 103 8.41 6.94 -11.24
CA ASP A 103 8.38 6.21 -12.51
C ASP A 103 7.37 5.05 -12.44
N ARG A 104 6.28 5.18 -13.21
CA ARG A 104 5.19 4.19 -13.31
C ARG A 104 5.62 2.77 -13.67
N PHE A 105 6.75 2.57 -14.35
CA PHE A 105 7.20 1.24 -14.78
C PHE A 105 8.35 0.69 -13.93
N SER A 106 8.80 1.44 -12.92
CA SER A 106 9.87 1.02 -12.02
C SER A 106 9.41 0.06 -10.91
N TRP A 107 8.10 -0.19 -10.81
CA TRP A 107 7.52 -1.05 -9.78
C TRP A 107 7.88 -2.51 -10.00
N LYS A 108 8.68 -3.06 -9.09
CA LYS A 108 9.02 -4.47 -9.01
C LYS A 108 7.87 -5.23 -8.35
N ALA A 109 7.41 -6.29 -8.99
CA ALA A 109 6.47 -7.21 -8.37
C ALA A 109 7.21 -8.19 -7.47
N LEU A 110 6.90 -8.18 -6.18
CA LEU A 110 7.52 -9.05 -5.17
C LEU A 110 6.74 -10.37 -5.04
N ARG A 111 5.43 -10.27 -4.83
CA ARG A 111 4.54 -11.40 -4.53
C ARG A 111 3.16 -11.20 -5.15
N VAL A 112 2.55 -12.30 -5.58
CA VAL A 112 1.14 -12.32 -6.02
C VAL A 112 0.27 -12.21 -4.77
N MET A 113 -0.71 -11.32 -4.79
CA MET A 113 -1.67 -11.18 -3.70
C MET A 113 -2.96 -11.97 -4.01
N PRO A 114 -3.67 -12.47 -3.00
CA PRO A 114 -5.02 -12.99 -3.21
C PRO A 114 -5.90 -11.95 -3.92
N ALA A 115 -6.71 -12.38 -4.87
CA ALA A 115 -7.50 -11.47 -5.71
C ALA A 115 -8.49 -10.60 -4.90
N THR A 116 -8.84 -11.03 -3.69
CA THR A 116 -9.71 -10.29 -2.76
C THR A 116 -8.97 -9.30 -1.90
N CYS A 117 -7.63 -9.30 -1.85
CA CYS A 117 -6.83 -8.47 -0.95
C CYS A 117 -6.12 -7.38 -1.75
N TYR A 118 -6.60 -6.16 -1.62
CA TYR A 118 -6.21 -5.05 -2.49
C TYR A 118 -5.67 -3.83 -1.74
N GLU A 119 -5.89 -3.71 -0.42
CA GLU A 119 -5.57 -2.50 0.32
C GLU A 119 -4.51 -2.75 1.38
N LEU A 120 -3.36 -2.09 1.22
CA LEU A 120 -2.32 -2.00 2.25
C LEU A 120 -2.76 -1.00 3.32
N LEU A 121 -2.91 -1.49 4.54
CA LEU A 121 -3.30 -0.68 5.71
C LEU A 121 -2.06 0.04 6.25
N SER A 122 -1.60 1.04 5.50
CA SER A 122 -0.35 1.74 5.78
C SER A 122 -0.36 2.54 7.09
N GLY A 123 -1.54 2.88 7.62
CA GLY A 123 -1.69 3.54 8.93
C GLY A 123 -1.43 2.62 10.14
N ILE A 124 -1.46 1.29 9.96
CA ILE A 124 -1.12 0.32 11.02
C ILE A 124 0.06 -0.58 10.66
N SER A 125 0.53 -0.51 9.41
CA SER A 125 1.73 -1.21 8.98
C SER A 125 2.99 -0.56 9.54
N THR A 126 4.01 -1.36 9.78
CA THR A 126 5.28 -0.97 10.37
C THR A 126 6.42 -1.65 9.62
N ASP A 127 7.66 -1.27 9.93
CA ASP A 127 8.86 -1.92 9.37
C ASP A 127 9.04 -3.36 9.86
N GLN A 128 8.24 -3.79 10.84
CA GLN A 128 8.22 -5.16 11.35
C GLN A 128 7.04 -5.98 10.83
N ALA A 129 5.96 -5.33 10.40
CA ALA A 129 4.76 -6.04 9.94
C ALA A 129 3.93 -5.22 8.96
N LEU A 130 3.50 -5.86 7.88
CA LEU A 130 2.56 -5.31 6.91
C LEU A 130 1.17 -5.88 7.14
N PHE A 131 0.15 -5.04 6.95
CA PHE A 131 -1.25 -5.43 7.09
C PHE A 131 -2.02 -5.13 5.81
N LEU A 132 -2.83 -6.09 5.37
CA LEU A 132 -3.71 -5.96 4.20
C LEU A 132 -5.15 -6.17 4.57
N ARG A 133 -6.05 -5.37 4.01
CA ARG A 133 -7.49 -5.61 4.04
C ARG A 133 -7.96 -6.29 2.76
N CYS A 134 -8.79 -7.30 2.94
CA CYS A 134 -9.45 -8.01 1.86
C CYS A 134 -10.94 -7.63 1.74
N ARG A 135 -11.55 -7.95 0.61
CA ARG A 135 -12.96 -7.64 0.27
C ARG A 135 -13.94 -8.17 1.32
N ASN A 136 -13.63 -9.31 1.93
CA ASN A 136 -14.44 -9.93 2.99
C ASN A 136 -14.10 -9.38 4.39
N GLN A 137 -13.42 -8.24 4.49
CA GLN A 137 -12.95 -7.61 5.74
C GLN A 137 -11.92 -8.43 6.51
N ALA A 138 -11.45 -9.57 5.99
CA ALA A 138 -10.32 -10.28 6.59
C ALA A 138 -9.08 -9.38 6.52
N ILE A 139 -8.30 -9.38 7.61
CA ILE A 139 -6.99 -8.75 7.67
C ILE A 139 -5.94 -9.84 7.50
N LEU A 140 -5.00 -9.63 6.58
CA LEU A 140 -3.80 -10.44 6.48
C LEU A 140 -2.64 -9.68 7.12
N ARG A 141 -1.81 -10.41 7.85
CA ARG A 141 -0.56 -9.91 8.41
C ARG A 141 0.62 -10.65 7.81
N SER A 142 1.66 -9.90 7.48
CA SER A 142 2.98 -10.42 7.16
C SER A 142 4.00 -9.84 8.13
N ALA A 143 4.84 -10.68 8.72
CA ALA A 143 5.93 -10.27 9.62
C ALA A 143 7.30 -10.25 8.92
N ASP A 144 7.32 -10.48 7.60
CA ASP A 144 8.50 -10.67 6.78
C ASP A 144 8.43 -9.86 5.49
N GLN A 145 7.90 -8.63 5.60
CA GLN A 145 7.84 -7.67 4.51
C GLN A 145 7.07 -8.17 3.27
N GLY A 146 6.05 -8.97 3.51
CA GLY A 146 5.09 -9.45 2.52
C GLY A 146 5.47 -10.76 1.85
N GLU A 147 6.52 -11.43 2.33
CA GLU A 147 6.95 -12.74 1.83
C GLU A 147 5.91 -13.83 2.15
N HIS A 148 5.44 -13.88 3.39
CA HIS A 148 4.38 -14.79 3.84
C HIS A 148 3.23 -14.03 4.51
N TRP A 149 2.01 -14.53 4.30
CA TRP A 149 0.79 -13.90 4.80
C TRP A 149 -0.04 -14.89 5.61
N HIS A 150 -0.53 -14.43 6.75
CA HIS A 150 -1.43 -15.18 7.61
C HIS A 150 -2.67 -14.35 7.90
N ILE A 151 -3.82 -14.99 8.09
CA ILE A 151 -5.02 -14.30 8.55
C ILE A 151 -4.75 -13.83 9.98
N ASP A 152 -4.83 -12.52 10.18
CA ASP A 152 -4.74 -11.92 11.50
C ASP A 152 -6.09 -12.07 12.19
N ARG A 153 -6.22 -13.11 13.00
CA ARG A 153 -7.40 -13.31 13.83
C ARG A 153 -7.19 -12.49 15.08
N HIS A 154 -7.96 -11.42 15.23
CA HIS A 154 -8.09 -10.79 16.53
C HIS A 154 -8.55 -11.89 17.50
N PRO A 155 -7.89 -12.11 18.64
CA PRO A 155 -8.44 -12.99 19.66
C PRO A 155 -9.79 -12.38 20.01
N SER A 156 -10.87 -13.08 19.68
CA SER A 156 -12.20 -12.65 20.05
C SER A 156 -12.18 -12.43 21.56
N ALA A 157 -12.78 -11.35 22.07
CA ALA A 157 -12.82 -11.04 23.50
C ALA A 157 -13.53 -12.09 24.39
N GLY A 158 -13.79 -13.30 23.87
CA GLY A 158 -14.35 -14.46 24.56
C GLY A 158 -13.51 -15.74 24.48
N ASP A 159 -12.35 -15.76 23.80
CA ASP A 159 -11.39 -16.87 23.90
C ASP A 159 -10.56 -16.70 25.18
N GLN A 160 -11.22 -16.67 26.34
CA GLN A 160 -10.53 -17.01 27.57
C GLN A 160 -10.16 -18.49 27.48
N PRO A 161 -8.89 -18.87 27.73
CA PRO A 161 -8.59 -20.27 27.94
C PRO A 161 -9.52 -20.76 29.05
N ILE A 162 -10.34 -21.77 28.76
CA ILE A 162 -11.00 -22.52 29.82
C ILE A 162 -9.86 -23.21 30.58
N VAL A 163 -9.33 -22.51 31.58
CA VAL A 163 -8.40 -23.08 32.54
C VAL A 163 -9.24 -24.03 33.37
N ASN A 164 -9.33 -25.27 32.93
CA ASN A 164 -9.73 -26.37 33.80
C ASN A 164 -8.63 -26.52 34.86
N GLN A 165 -8.66 -25.68 35.90
CA GLN A 165 -8.06 -26.00 37.18
C GLN A 165 -8.91 -27.10 37.80
N LYS A 166 -8.65 -28.35 37.39
CA LYS A 166 -9.00 -29.50 38.21
C LYS A 166 -7.93 -29.60 39.29
N THR A 167 -8.19 -28.94 40.41
CA THR A 167 -7.57 -29.26 41.69
C THR A 167 -8.43 -30.30 42.38
N LEU A 168 -7.78 -31.38 42.82
CA LEU A 168 -8.25 -32.62 43.46
C LEU A 168 -8.78 -33.70 42.49
#